data_AF-A0A7C4RCT6-F1
#
_entry.id   AF-A0A7C4RCT6-F1
#
_cell.length_a   1.000
_cell.length_b   1.000
_cell.length_c   1.000
_cell.angle_alpha   90.00
_cell.angle_beta   90.00
_cell.angle_gamma   90.00
#
_symmetry.space_group_name_H-M   'P 1'
#
loop_
_entity.id
_entity.type
_entity.pdbx_description
1 polymer ?
#
loop_
_entity_poly.entity_id
_entity_poly.type
_entity_poly.pdbx_seq_one_letter_code
_entity_poly.pdbx_strand_id
1 'polypeptide(L)'
;MQVFLQPLDQHEEIAVLNAYWTAVANVFNDAWNKPPEESKLTHGTGIYAMGQLMDQILPRVMDKLWTPEAVPAIEAELRRIADKCLWTQPSDPIKMQEWESDWKPLQNLKRDKDKLARRLKMFYLGK
;
A
#
# COMPACT_ATOMS: atom_id res chain seq x y z
N MET A 1 -8.72 -31.65 -6.12
CA MET A 1 -9.58 -30.88 -5.21
C MET A 1 -9.54 -29.44 -5.68
N GLN A 2 -10.48 -29.07 -6.55
CA GLN A 2 -10.60 -27.72 -7.07
C GLN A 2 -11.39 -26.95 -6.01
N VAL A 3 -10.70 -26.11 -5.25
CA VAL A 3 -11.36 -25.21 -4.29
C VAL A 3 -12.11 -24.21 -5.14
N PHE A 4 -13.43 -24.40 -5.28
CA PHE A 4 -14.31 -23.39 -5.84
C PHE A 4 -14.32 -22.22 -4.85
N LEU A 5 -13.52 -21.19 -5.13
CA LEU A 5 -13.71 -19.88 -4.51
C LEU A 5 -15.06 -19.38 -5.00
N GLN A 6 -16.09 -19.53 -4.16
CA GLN A 6 -17.32 -18.79 -4.39
C GLN A 6 -16.96 -17.30 -4.35
N PRO A 7 -17.54 -16.47 -5.23
CA PRO A 7 -17.40 -15.02 -5.11
C PRO A 7 -17.79 -14.62 -3.69
N LEU A 8 -16.98 -13.77 -3.06
CA LEU A 8 -17.33 -13.20 -1.78
C LEU A 8 -18.68 -12.49 -1.93
N ASP A 9 -19.47 -12.52 -0.85
CA ASP A 9 -20.62 -11.65 -0.73
C ASP A 9 -20.14 -10.19 -0.88
N GLN A 10 -20.90 -9.34 -1.59
CA GLN A 10 -20.59 -7.92 -1.78
C GLN A 10 -20.25 -7.20 -0.46
N HIS A 11 -20.93 -7.56 0.64
CA HIS A 11 -20.65 -7.02 1.98
C HIS A 11 -19.29 -7.47 2.51
N GLU A 12 -18.86 -8.70 2.22
CA GLU A 12 -17.55 -9.22 2.61
C GLU A 12 -16.42 -8.56 1.81
N GLU A 13 -16.60 -8.34 0.50
CA GLU A 13 -15.62 -7.63 -0.33
C GLU A 13 -15.37 -6.20 0.18
N ILE A 14 -16.45 -5.48 0.50
CA ILE A 14 -16.38 -4.13 1.06
C ILE A 14 -15.68 -4.14 2.43
N ALA A 15 -15.95 -5.13 3.27
CA ALA A 15 -15.30 -5.26 4.58
C ALA A 15 -13.78 -5.43 4.44
N VAL A 16 -13.33 -6.25 3.48
CA VAL A 16 -11.89 -6.43 3.19
C VAL A 16 -11.25 -5.14 2.68
N LEU A 17 -11.91 -4.43 1.75
CA LEU A 17 -11.42 -3.14 1.25
C LEU A 17 -11.32 -2.10 2.37
N ASN A 18 -12.34 -2.00 3.22
CA ASN A 18 -12.34 -1.11 4.37
C ASN A 18 -11.19 -1.45 5.32
N ALA A 19 -11.03 -2.72 5.68
CA ALA A 19 -9.93 -3.15 6.55
C ALA A 19 -8.56 -2.80 5.96
N TYR A 20 -8.37 -3.01 4.66
CA TYR A 20 -7.12 -2.68 4.00
C TYR A 20 -6.82 -1.18 4.01
N TRP A 21 -7.76 -0.35 3.55
CA TRP A 21 -7.53 1.10 3.47
C TRP A 21 -7.46 1.76 4.85
N THR A 22 -8.16 1.22 5.86
CA THR A 22 -7.96 1.62 7.26
C THR A 22 -6.53 1.32 7.72
N ALA A 23 -6.00 0.12 7.45
CA ALA A 23 -4.61 -0.21 7.81
C ALA A 23 -3.60 0.68 7.08
N VAL A 24 -3.82 1.00 5.80
CA VAL A 24 -2.99 1.95 5.03
C VAL A 24 -3.00 3.33 5.68
N ALA A 25 -4.18 3.86 6.01
CA ALA A 25 -4.32 5.15 6.68
C ALA A 25 -3.63 5.16 8.04
N ASN A 26 -3.77 4.09 8.84
CA ASN A 26 -3.15 4.00 10.16
C ASN A 26 -1.61 3.93 10.09
N VAL A 27 -1.05 3.14 9.18
CA VAL A 27 0.41 2.97 9.06
C VAL A 27 1.08 4.20 8.44
N PHE A 28 0.40 4.86 7.49
CA PHE A 28 0.93 6.01 6.76
C PHE A 28 0.17 7.30 7.06
N ASN A 29 -0.27 7.48 8.31
CA ASN A 29 -1.15 8.57 8.75
C ASN A 29 -0.69 9.96 8.27
N ASP A 30 0.59 10.28 8.45
CA ASP A 30 1.17 11.56 8.05
C ASP A 30 1.11 11.82 6.54
N ALA A 31 1.19 10.76 5.73
CA ALA A 31 1.09 10.85 4.28
C ALA A 31 -0.37 10.77 3.79
N TRP A 32 -1.23 10.06 4.51
CA TRP A 32 -2.65 9.89 4.18
C TRP A 32 -3.45 11.19 4.36
N ASN A 33 -3.10 11.99 5.37
CA ASN A 33 -3.80 13.25 5.67
C ASN A 33 -3.31 14.44 4.85
N LYS A 34 -2.44 14.22 3.86
CA LYS A 34 -1.86 15.27 3.02
C LYS A 34 -2.47 15.29 1.62
N PRO A 35 -2.60 16.48 1.01
CA PRO A 35 -3.10 16.58 -0.35
C PRO A 35 -2.11 15.94 -1.36
N PRO A 36 -2.58 15.55 -2.57
CA PRO A 36 -1.75 14.87 -3.58
C PRO A 36 -0.45 15.59 -3.98
N GLU A 37 -0.41 16.92 -3.85
CA GLU A 37 0.76 17.75 -4.13
C GLU A 37 1.89 17.54 -3.11
N GLU A 38 1.54 17.13 -1.88
CA GLU A 38 2.48 16.93 -0.77
C GLU A 38 2.72 15.45 -0.44
N SER A 39 1.88 14.55 -0.96
CA SER A 39 1.93 13.12 -0.68
C SER A 39 1.77 12.27 -1.94
N LYS A 40 2.80 11.48 -2.23
CA LYS A 40 2.77 10.46 -3.29
C LYS A 40 1.84 9.31 -2.96
N LEU A 41 1.41 9.14 -1.70
CA LEU A 41 0.45 8.12 -1.30
C LEU A 41 -0.96 8.46 -1.78
N THR A 42 -1.42 9.69 -1.49
CA THR A 42 -2.78 10.17 -1.83
C THR A 42 -2.89 10.61 -3.29
N HIS A 43 -1.76 10.77 -3.98
CA HIS A 43 -1.73 10.88 -5.43
C HIS A 43 -2.21 9.59 -6.12
N GLY A 44 -2.81 9.71 -7.31
CA GLY A 44 -3.39 8.56 -8.04
C GLY A 44 -2.38 7.44 -8.35
N THR A 45 -1.08 7.75 -8.39
CA THR A 45 0.01 6.76 -8.52
C THR A 45 0.18 5.92 -7.26
N GLY A 46 0.12 6.53 -6.08
CA GLY A 46 0.25 5.86 -4.79
C GLY A 46 -0.92 4.94 -4.50
N ILE A 47 -2.15 5.45 -4.65
CA ILE A 47 -3.38 4.65 -4.49
C ILE A 47 -3.36 3.42 -5.41
N TYR A 48 -2.98 3.59 -6.69
CA TYR A 48 -2.85 2.46 -7.61
C TYR A 48 -1.79 1.44 -7.13
N ALA A 49 -0.60 1.91 -6.74
CA ALA A 49 0.48 1.04 -6.29
C ALA A 49 0.13 0.28 -5.00
N MET A 50 -0.56 0.94 -4.07
CA MET A 50 -1.06 0.30 -2.84
C MET A 50 -2.17 -0.71 -3.14
N GLY A 51 -3.06 -0.44 -4.09
CA GLY A 51 -4.04 -1.43 -4.54
C GLY A 51 -3.37 -2.67 -5.13
N GLN A 52 -2.28 -2.50 -5.89
CA GLN A 52 -1.50 -3.62 -6.42
C GLN A 52 -0.74 -4.40 -5.33
N LEU A 53 -0.37 -3.76 -4.22
CA LEU A 53 0.29 -4.42 -3.10
C LEU A 53 -0.70 -5.26 -2.27
N MET A 54 -1.99 -4.90 -2.26
CA MET A 54 -3.06 -5.64 -1.60
C MET A 54 -3.06 -7.13 -1.99
N ASP A 55 -2.88 -7.42 -3.29
CA ASP A 55 -2.80 -8.79 -3.82
C ASP A 55 -1.67 -9.64 -3.20
N GLN A 56 -0.63 -9.00 -2.66
CA GLN A 56 0.47 -9.67 -1.98
C GLN A 56 0.21 -9.87 -0.49
N ILE A 57 -0.55 -8.95 0.12
CA ILE A 57 -0.80 -8.91 1.56
C ILE A 57 -1.98 -9.81 1.94
N LEU A 58 -3.13 -9.69 1.26
CA LEU A 58 -4.35 -10.38 1.67
C LEU A 58 -4.19 -11.91 1.78
N PRO A 59 -3.49 -12.62 0.86
CA PRO A 59 -3.28 -14.07 1.00
C PRO A 59 -2.52 -14.47 2.27
N ARG A 60 -1.69 -13.57 2.84
CA ARG A 60 -0.88 -13.84 4.04
C ARG A 60 -1.63 -13.61 5.35
N VAL A 61 -2.78 -12.94 5.29
CA VAL A 61 -3.63 -12.63 6.44
C VAL A 61 -5.04 -13.19 6.27
N MET A 62 -5.22 -14.12 5.31
CA MET A 62 -6.51 -14.68 4.91
C MET A 62 -7.27 -15.24 6.11
N ASP A 63 -6.59 -15.94 7.01
CA ASP A 63 -7.15 -16.52 8.23
C ASP A 63 -7.72 -15.50 9.22
N LYS A 64 -7.44 -14.20 9.03
CA LYS A 64 -7.83 -13.10 9.92
C LYS A 64 -8.81 -12.12 9.28
N LEU A 65 -9.09 -12.20 7.98
CA LEU A 65 -9.86 -11.17 7.26
C LEU A 65 -11.29 -10.97 7.79
N TRP A 66 -11.88 -12.01 8.38
CA TRP A 66 -13.25 -11.99 8.92
C TRP A 66 -13.29 -11.92 10.45
N THR A 67 -12.23 -11.40 11.05
CA THR A 67 -12.05 -11.31 12.50
C THR A 67 -11.68 -9.88 12.90
N PRO A 68 -11.82 -9.48 14.17
CA PRO A 68 -11.33 -8.20 14.67
C PRO A 68 -9.83 -7.95 14.40
N GLU A 69 -9.06 -9.00 14.13
CA GLU A 69 -7.63 -8.98 13.84
C GLU A 69 -7.28 -8.57 12.40
N ALA A 70 -8.26 -8.39 11.51
CA ALA A 70 -8.04 -8.07 10.10
C ALA A 70 -7.16 -6.82 9.90
N VAL A 71 -7.52 -5.70 10.52
CA VAL A 71 -6.76 -4.43 10.41
C VAL A 71 -5.35 -4.59 11.03
N PRO A 72 -5.19 -5.02 12.30
CA PRO A 72 -3.86 -5.24 12.89
C PRO A 72 -2.95 -6.17 12.06
N ALA A 73 -3.51 -7.21 11.45
CA ALA A 73 -2.75 -8.13 10.61
C ALA A 73 -2.25 -7.46 9.33
N ILE A 74 -3.08 -6.67 8.65
CA ILE A 74 -2.68 -5.91 7.45
C ILE A 74 -1.65 -4.84 7.84
N GLU A 75 -1.82 -4.15 8.97
CA GLU A 75 -0.85 -3.18 9.45
C GLU A 75 0.52 -3.81 9.68
N ALA A 76 0.57 -5.00 10.28
CA ALA A 76 1.82 -5.72 10.51
C ALA A 76 2.56 -5.99 9.18
N GLU A 77 1.82 -6.35 8.13
CA GLU A 77 2.39 -6.56 6.80
C GLU A 77 2.88 -5.26 6.14
N LEU A 78 2.13 -4.16 6.26
CA LEU A 78 2.53 -2.85 5.73
C LEU A 78 3.75 -2.27 6.46
N ARG A 79 3.87 -2.47 7.77
CA ARG A 79 5.02 -1.99 8.57
C ARG A 79 6.34 -2.59 8.12
N ARG A 80 6.34 -3.75 7.46
CA ARG A 80 7.55 -4.39 6.88
C ARG A 80 8.20 -3.57 5.76
N ILE A 81 7.47 -2.65 5.15
CA ILE A 81 7.98 -1.78 4.07
C ILE A 81 7.90 -0.29 4.39
N ALA A 82 7.35 0.07 5.55
CA ALA A 82 6.96 1.46 5.84
C ALA A 82 8.15 2.42 5.84
N ASP A 83 9.31 1.96 6.32
CA ASP A 83 10.56 2.73 6.35
C ASP A 83 11.15 3.02 4.97
N LYS A 84 10.80 2.22 3.96
CA LYS A 84 11.22 2.35 2.55
C LYS A 84 10.25 3.19 1.72
N CYS A 85 9.06 3.47 2.23
CA CYS A 85 8.04 4.23 1.51
C CYS A 85 8.23 5.74 1.71
N LEU A 86 8.82 6.43 0.73
CA LEU A 86 9.06 7.88 0.78
C LEU A 86 7.85 8.66 0.24
N TRP A 87 6.70 8.49 0.90
CA TRP A 87 5.43 9.10 0.47
C TRP A 87 5.47 10.63 0.48
N THR A 88 6.21 11.21 1.42
CA THR A 88 6.39 12.65 1.59
C THR A 88 7.88 12.99 1.47
N GLN A 89 8.20 14.26 1.26
CA GLN A 89 9.59 14.71 1.23
C GLN A 89 10.27 14.43 2.59
N PRO A 90 11.35 13.64 2.63
CA PRO A 90 12.05 13.33 3.87
C PRO A 90 13.02 14.44 4.27
N SER A 91 13.36 14.50 5.56
CA SER A 91 14.42 15.38 6.10
C SER A 91 15.81 14.74 6.09
N ASP A 92 15.89 13.41 6.07
CA ASP A 92 17.14 12.66 6.01
C ASP A 92 17.82 12.87 4.64
N PRO A 93 19.10 13.29 4.58
CA PRO A 93 19.78 13.61 3.32
C PRO A 93 19.89 12.42 2.34
N ILE A 94 20.04 11.19 2.85
CA ILE A 94 20.16 10.00 2.01
C ILE A 94 18.80 9.67 1.39
N LYS A 95 17.74 9.66 2.19
CA LYS A 95 16.37 9.48 1.70
C LYS A 95 15.93 10.63 0.80
N MET A 96 16.42 11.86 1.04
CA MET A 96 16.11 13.02 0.20
C MET A 96 16.64 12.83 -1.22
N GLN A 97 17.88 12.35 -1.37
CA GLN A 97 18.44 12.04 -2.68
C GLN A 97 17.60 11.00 -3.44
N GLU A 98 17.20 9.91 -2.77
CA GLU A 98 16.31 8.89 -3.36
C GLU A 98 14.94 9.48 -3.71
N TRP A 99 14.38 10.29 -2.81
CA TRP A 99 13.07 10.90 -3.02
C TRP A 99 13.07 11.80 -4.25
N GLU A 100 14.09 12.63 -4.43
CA GLU A 100 14.22 13.51 -5.59
C GLU A 100 14.38 12.74 -6.91
N SER A 101 15.14 11.64 -6.91
CA SER A 101 15.37 10.86 -8.12
C SER A 101 14.20 9.95 -8.49
N ASP A 102 13.54 9.34 -7.52
CA ASP A 102 12.61 8.23 -7.75
C ASP A 102 11.16 8.51 -7.39
N TRP A 103 10.90 9.41 -6.44
CA TRP A 103 9.56 9.64 -5.89
C TRP A 103 8.96 10.97 -6.36
N LYS A 104 9.70 12.07 -6.24
CA LYS A 104 9.32 13.42 -6.71
C LYS A 104 8.83 13.43 -8.16
N PRO A 105 9.50 12.77 -9.12
CA PRO A 105 9.11 12.83 -10.53
C PRO A 105 7.85 12.04 -10.87
N LEU A 106 7.35 11.18 -9.96
CA LEU A 106 6.17 10.35 -10.22
C LEU A 106 4.95 11.21 -10.54
N GLN A 107 4.35 10.95 -11.70
CA GLN A 107 3.12 11.56 -12.19
C GLN A 107 2.02 10.50 -12.33
N ASN A 108 0.78 10.94 -12.63
CA ASN A 108 -0.38 10.05 -12.76
C ASN A 108 -0.40 9.32 -14.12
N LEU A 109 0.77 8.87 -14.58
CA LEU A 109 0.99 8.18 -15.84
C LEU A 109 1.05 6.67 -15.61
N LYS A 110 0.63 5.88 -16.61
CA LYS A 110 0.66 4.41 -16.55
C LYS A 110 2.06 3.87 -16.20
N ARG A 111 3.11 4.41 -16.83
CA ARG A 111 4.50 3.98 -16.59
C ARG A 111 4.93 4.19 -15.13
N ASP A 112 4.50 5.28 -14.51
CA ASP A 112 4.89 5.65 -13.15
C ASP A 112 4.10 4.82 -12.13
N LYS A 113 2.82 4.57 -12.41
CA LYS A 113 1.97 3.61 -11.68
C LYS A 113 2.59 2.23 -11.64
N ASP A 114 2.96 1.71 -12.80
CA ASP A 114 3.57 0.38 -12.95
C ASP A 114 4.96 0.34 -12.28
N LYS A 115 5.76 1.41 -12.39
CA LYS A 115 7.07 1.53 -11.73
C LYS A 115 6.92 1.47 -10.22
N LEU A 116 6.04 2.29 -9.64
CA LEU A 116 5.85 2.35 -8.19
C LEU A 116 5.25 1.05 -7.64
N ALA A 117 4.22 0.50 -8.29
CA ALA A 117 3.62 -0.77 -7.88
C ALA A 117 4.66 -1.90 -7.80
N ARG A 118 5.54 -1.99 -8.82
CA ARG A 118 6.64 -2.95 -8.83
C ARG A 118 7.62 -2.72 -7.69
N ARG A 119 8.00 -1.46 -7.43
CA ARG A 119 8.91 -1.09 -6.34
C ARG A 119 8.37 -1.52 -4.98
N LEU A 120 7.09 -1.25 -4.68
CA LEU A 120 6.46 -1.68 -3.43
C LEU A 120 6.42 -3.21 -3.29
N LYS A 121 6.10 -3.92 -4.38
CA LYS A 121 6.15 -5.39 -4.39
C LYS A 121 7.56 -5.92 -4.11
N MET A 122 8.60 -5.32 -4.68
CA MET A 122 10.00 -5.70 -4.40
C MET A 122 10.37 -5.47 -2.93
N PHE A 123 10.04 -4.29 -2.38
CA PHE A 123 10.25 -3.98 -0.96
C PHE A 123 9.61 -5.02 -0.05
N TYR A 124 8.37 -5.43 -0.36
CA TYR A 124 7.60 -6.37 0.44
C TYR A 124 8.12 -7.81 0.36
N LEU A 125 8.58 -8.22 -0.82
CA LEU A 125 9.15 -9.55 -1.06
C LEU A 125 10.61 -9.66 -0.62
N GLY A 126 11.22 -8.57 -0.13
CA GLY A 126 12.62 -8.56 0.31
C GLY A 126 13.62 -8.73 -0.83
N LYS A 127 13.26 -8.27 -2.04
CA LYS A 127 14.08 -8.32 -3.25
C LYS A 127 14.54 -6.93 -3.68
#